data_AF-A0AAU8MV06-F1
#
_entry.id   AF-A0AAU8MV06-F1
#
_cell.length_a   1.000
_cell.length_b   1.000
_cell.length_c   1.000
_cell.angle_alpha   90.00
_cell.angle_beta   90.00
_cell.angle_gamma   90.00
#
_symmetry.space_group_name_H-M   'P 1'
#
loop_
_entity.id
_entity.type
_entity.pdbx_description
1 polymer ?
#
loop_
_entity_poly.entity_id
_entity_poly.type
_entity_poly.pdbx_seq_one_letter_code
_entity_poly.pdbx_strand_id
1 'polypeptide(L)'
;MLNRVIRWFELEPVGTLLSYDPDAMAPFVKAGALTGPKRTRYADCRVCNASVPVQVYSWGEHLVRCARCGGQVDFDMEFHSVTAKLPWLADSLAAQIDASLQPAVNLIENRLWRLSEATSATTAVYLLRATLTLDVAPILTALNADFDDGRRLVITTSPFRDMPDPTADTTFLPLDEVAHMEPEGIRLQARSLLPHLLNQAPLWFELPPPFNRLTLGGETLALRRRQPEFMRHLKLAHAAGQKKTSWRALLKRAGYPAVYTSLAQVFPNEIFRFIDTSKDDVWVRKVPLPKSRAGPEPHRSSQ
;
A
#
# COMPACT_ATOMS: atom_id res chain seq x y z
N MET A 1 19.26 -4.00 -14.17
CA MET A 1 18.11 -4.48 -14.97
C MET A 1 16.79 -4.01 -14.38
N LEU A 2 16.50 -4.27 -13.09
CA LEU A 2 15.31 -3.78 -12.38
C LEU A 2 15.06 -2.27 -12.58
N ASN A 3 16.06 -1.42 -12.33
CA ASN A 3 15.94 0.04 -12.50
C ASN A 3 15.58 0.46 -13.93
N ARG A 4 15.97 -0.33 -14.95
CA ARG A 4 15.60 -0.07 -16.36
C ARG A 4 14.12 -0.43 -16.60
N VAL A 5 13.63 -1.51 -15.99
CA VAL A 5 12.22 -1.93 -16.05
C VAL A 5 11.31 -0.97 -15.29
N ILE A 6 11.72 -0.57 -14.09
CA ILE A 6 11.07 0.47 -13.28
C ILE A 6 10.97 1.77 -14.08
N ARG A 7 12.10 2.28 -14.58
CA ARG A 7 12.14 3.52 -15.37
C ARG A 7 11.26 3.43 -16.62
N TRP A 8 11.19 2.26 -17.25
CA TRP A 8 10.31 2.03 -18.38
C TRP A 8 8.82 2.08 -17.99
N PHE A 9 8.45 1.41 -16.89
CA PHE A 9 7.11 1.47 -16.31
C PHE A 9 6.72 2.91 -15.95
N GLU A 10 7.64 3.74 -15.49
CA GLU A 10 7.36 5.15 -15.16
C GLU A 10 7.15 6.03 -16.39
N LEU A 11 7.93 5.81 -17.44
CA LEU A 11 7.94 6.62 -18.66
C LEU A 11 6.82 6.27 -19.66
N GLU A 12 6.03 5.21 -19.42
CA GLU A 12 4.95 4.85 -20.33
C GLU A 12 3.85 5.94 -20.37
N PRO A 13 3.56 6.56 -21.52
CA PRO A 13 2.60 7.64 -21.60
C PRO A 13 1.16 7.15 -21.39
N VAL A 14 0.45 7.81 -20.48
CA VAL A 14 -0.98 7.61 -20.18
C VAL A 14 -1.60 9.01 -20.10
N GLY A 15 -2.72 9.28 -20.80
CA GLY A 15 -3.33 10.62 -20.88
C GLY A 15 -3.87 11.14 -19.52
N THR A 16 -4.50 12.32 -19.40
CA THR A 16 -4.48 13.52 -20.25
C THR A 16 -3.07 14.08 -20.29
N LEU A 17 -2.61 14.35 -21.52
CA LEU A 17 -1.39 15.06 -21.90
C LEU A 17 -0.66 15.69 -20.71
N LEU A 18 0.56 15.22 -20.44
CA LEU A 18 1.62 16.09 -19.92
C LEU A 18 1.40 17.47 -20.54
N SER A 19 1.36 18.53 -19.73
CA SER A 19 1.27 19.91 -20.19
C SER A 19 2.12 20.04 -21.46
N TYR A 20 1.46 20.28 -22.59
CA TYR A 20 2.01 20.03 -23.92
C TYR A 20 3.30 20.84 -24.11
N ASP A 21 4.44 20.16 -23.99
CA ASP A 21 5.76 20.67 -24.31
C ASP A 21 6.20 20.00 -25.64
N PRO A 22 6.25 20.76 -26.75
CA PRO A 22 6.56 20.23 -28.07
C PRO A 22 7.92 19.53 -28.14
N ASP A 23 8.92 20.03 -27.41
CA ASP A 23 10.29 19.53 -27.47
C ASP A 23 10.45 18.26 -26.60
N ALA A 24 9.78 18.22 -25.44
CA ALA A 24 9.75 17.04 -24.60
C ALA A 24 8.90 15.89 -25.17
N MET A 25 7.88 16.21 -25.99
CA MET A 25 6.93 15.25 -26.54
C MET A 25 7.32 14.65 -27.90
N ALA A 26 8.25 15.27 -28.64
CA ALA A 26 8.73 14.78 -29.93
C ALA A 26 9.23 13.31 -29.91
N PRO A 27 9.93 12.82 -28.87
CA PRO A 27 10.33 11.41 -28.76
C PRO A 27 9.15 10.45 -28.64
N PHE A 28 8.07 10.85 -27.94
CA PHE A 28 6.88 10.03 -27.72
C PHE A 28 6.00 9.96 -28.98
N VAL A 29 5.93 11.06 -29.74
CA VAL A 29 5.29 11.11 -31.07
C VAL A 29 6.02 10.17 -32.03
N LYS A 30 7.35 10.24 -32.11
CA LYS A 30 8.18 9.33 -32.92
C LYS A 30 8.03 7.87 -32.48
N ALA A 31 7.77 7.63 -31.19
CA ALA A 31 7.51 6.30 -30.63
C ALA A 31 6.08 5.79 -30.87
N GLY A 32 5.19 6.57 -31.49
CA GLY A 32 3.82 6.15 -31.81
C GLY A 32 2.88 6.10 -30.60
N ALA A 33 3.23 6.79 -29.51
CA ALA A 33 2.49 6.75 -28.25
C ALA A 33 1.13 7.47 -28.26
N LEU A 34 0.92 8.38 -29.23
CA LEU A 34 -0.29 9.21 -29.31
C LEU A 34 -1.37 8.64 -30.25
N THR A 35 -1.16 7.46 -30.81
CA THR A 35 -2.10 6.82 -31.75
C THR A 35 -2.51 5.45 -31.22
N GLY A 36 -3.80 5.13 -31.33
CA GLY A 36 -4.44 3.93 -30.76
C GLY A 36 -3.87 2.57 -31.22
N PRO A 37 -4.62 1.46 -31.09
CA PRO A 37 -4.09 0.08 -31.05
C PRO A 37 -3.33 -0.42 -32.29
N LYS A 38 -3.22 0.39 -33.36
CA LYS A 38 -2.28 0.20 -34.47
C LYS A 38 -1.25 1.34 -34.42
N ARG A 39 -0.09 1.10 -33.82
CA ARG A 39 0.98 2.10 -33.71
C ARG A 39 1.86 2.05 -34.96
N THR A 40 1.83 3.10 -35.77
CA THR A 40 2.79 3.33 -36.85
C THR A 40 4.01 4.03 -36.26
N ARG A 41 5.18 3.38 -36.28
CA ARG A 41 6.47 3.96 -35.88
C ARG A 41 7.26 4.36 -37.12
N TYR A 42 8.19 5.30 -36.98
CA TYR A 42 9.21 5.53 -38.00
C TYR A 42 10.50 4.85 -37.55
N ALA A 43 11.10 4.07 -38.45
CA ALA A 43 12.37 3.39 -38.24
C ALA A 43 13.34 3.77 -39.35
N ASP A 44 14.59 3.98 -38.99
CA ASP A 44 15.63 4.37 -39.95
C ASP A 44 16.33 3.10 -40.47
N CYS A 45 16.41 2.99 -41.79
CA CYS A 45 17.10 1.86 -42.39
C CYS A 45 18.62 2.01 -42.25
N ARG A 46 19.29 1.01 -41.66
CA ARG A 46 20.75 0.99 -41.53
C ARG A 46 21.51 0.96 -42.87
N VAL A 47 20.82 0.62 -43.96
CA VAL A 47 21.41 0.49 -45.29
C VAL A 47 21.19 1.75 -46.13
N CYS A 48 19.95 2.23 -46.24
CA CYS A 48 19.61 3.34 -47.12
C CYS A 48 19.27 4.65 -46.39
N ASN A 49 19.34 4.66 -45.06
CA ASN A 49 19.02 5.80 -44.19
C ASN A 49 17.62 6.40 -44.41
N ALA A 50 16.73 5.67 -45.10
CA ALA A 50 15.36 6.10 -45.27
C ALA A 50 14.60 5.87 -43.96
N SER A 51 13.87 6.90 -43.52
CA SER A 51 12.91 6.77 -42.45
C SER A 51 11.63 6.16 -43.00
N VAL A 52 11.23 5.00 -42.48
CA VAL A 52 10.12 4.20 -43.02
C VAL A 52 9.03 4.06 -41.95
N PRO A 53 7.75 4.30 -42.30
CA PRO A 53 6.65 4.00 -41.39
C PRO A 53 6.46 2.48 -41.30
N VAL A 54 6.51 1.94 -40.09
CA VAL A 54 6.36 0.52 -39.77
C VAL A 54 5.16 0.35 -38.84
N GLN A 55 4.23 -0.53 -39.21
CA GLN A 55 3.22 -1.02 -38.28
C GLN A 55 3.80 -2.17 -37.49
N VAL A 56 4.06 -1.94 -36.20
CA VAL A 56 4.73 -2.92 -35.36
C VAL A 56 3.70 -3.76 -34.61
N TYR A 57 3.83 -5.08 -34.73
CA TYR A 57 3.17 -6.06 -33.89
C TYR A 57 4.15 -6.54 -32.82
N SER A 58 3.64 -6.91 -31.65
CA SER A 58 4.44 -7.06 -30.42
C SER A 58 5.52 -8.15 -30.41
N TRP A 59 5.61 -8.97 -31.46
CA TRP A 59 6.46 -10.17 -31.50
C TRP A 59 7.26 -10.31 -32.81
N GLY A 60 7.64 -9.20 -33.46
CA GLY A 60 8.26 -9.27 -34.79
C GLY A 60 9.24 -8.16 -35.17
N GLU A 61 9.70 -7.33 -34.23
CA GLU A 61 10.59 -6.19 -34.56
C GLU A 61 11.88 -6.61 -35.28
N HIS A 62 12.46 -7.75 -34.89
CA HIS A 62 13.65 -8.32 -35.53
C HIS A 62 13.41 -8.86 -36.96
N LEU A 63 12.15 -9.02 -37.37
CA LEU A 63 11.75 -9.53 -38.70
C LEU A 63 11.47 -8.38 -39.69
N VAL A 64 11.37 -7.14 -39.22
CA VAL A 64 11.05 -5.99 -40.07
C VAL A 64 12.22 -5.65 -40.99
N ARG A 65 11.92 -5.50 -42.28
CA ARG A 65 12.88 -5.05 -43.31
C ARG A 65 12.42 -3.73 -43.90
N CYS A 66 13.38 -2.91 -44.31
CA CYS A 66 13.10 -1.65 -44.99
C CYS A 66 12.30 -1.91 -46.26
N ALA A 67 11.11 -1.31 -46.39
CA ALA A 67 10.27 -1.46 -47.58
C ALA A 67 10.92 -0.93 -48.87
N ARG A 68 11.95 -0.07 -48.75
CA ARG A 68 12.65 0.53 -49.88
C ARG A 68 13.82 -0.31 -50.40
N CYS A 69 14.60 -0.93 -49.52
CA CYS A 69 15.84 -1.63 -49.91
C CYS A 69 15.98 -3.05 -49.34
N GLY A 70 15.01 -3.54 -48.57
CA GLY A 70 15.09 -4.84 -47.90
C GLY A 70 16.13 -4.92 -46.77
N GLY A 71 16.86 -3.84 -46.50
CA GLY A 71 17.87 -3.75 -45.45
C GLY A 71 17.28 -3.87 -44.05
N GLN A 72 18.14 -4.18 -43.08
CA GLN A 72 17.75 -4.18 -41.67
C GLN A 72 17.42 -2.74 -41.22
N VAL A 73 16.38 -2.61 -40.39
CA VAL A 73 16.01 -1.33 -39.78
C VAL A 73 16.51 -1.29 -38.34
N ASP A 74 16.91 -0.11 -37.88
CA ASP A 74 17.19 0.11 -36.47
C ASP A 74 15.98 0.74 -35.80
N PHE A 75 15.67 0.25 -34.61
CA PHE A 75 14.75 0.93 -33.72
C PHE A 75 15.61 1.60 -32.66
N ASP A 76 15.83 2.91 -32.80
CA ASP A 76 16.65 3.73 -31.87
C ASP A 76 16.26 3.59 -30.40
N MET A 77 15.06 3.08 -30.13
CA MET A 77 14.62 2.70 -28.80
C MET A 77 13.97 1.32 -28.84
N GLU A 78 14.60 0.36 -28.15
CA GLU A 78 14.02 -0.91 -27.72
C GLU A 78 12.85 -0.62 -26.76
N PHE A 79 11.69 -0.32 -27.31
CA PHE A 79 10.45 -0.44 -26.57
C PHE A 79 9.96 -1.85 -26.82
N HIS A 80 10.36 -2.77 -25.94
CA HIS A 80 9.74 -4.09 -25.90
C HIS A 80 8.24 -3.86 -25.72
N SER A 81 7.53 -4.03 -26.81
CA SER A 81 6.10 -3.94 -26.92
C SER A 81 5.47 -4.97 -26.00
N VAL A 82 5.10 -4.58 -24.79
CA VAL A 82 4.11 -5.34 -24.05
C VAL A 82 2.80 -4.61 -24.25
N THR A 83 1.90 -5.27 -24.98
CA THR A 83 0.46 -5.08 -24.88
C THR A 83 0.04 -5.46 -23.46
N ALA A 84 0.57 -4.75 -22.48
CA ALA A 84 0.19 -4.84 -21.10
C ALA A 84 -0.89 -3.79 -20.97
N LYS A 85 -2.13 -4.22 -20.88
CA LYS A 85 -2.91 -3.62 -19.81
C LYS A 85 -1.97 -3.64 -18.58
N LEU A 86 -1.78 -2.47 -17.96
CA LEU A 86 -0.97 -2.26 -16.77
C LEU A 86 -1.31 -3.12 -15.53
N PRO A 87 -2.37 -3.98 -15.48
CA PRO A 87 -2.57 -4.88 -14.36
C PRO A 87 -1.46 -5.92 -14.16
N TRP A 88 -0.71 -6.33 -15.20
CA TRP A 88 0.17 -7.50 -15.06
C TRP A 88 1.19 -7.38 -13.92
N LEU A 89 1.79 -6.20 -13.72
CA LEU A 89 2.77 -5.99 -12.66
C LEU A 89 2.08 -5.99 -11.29
N ALA A 90 0.97 -5.26 -11.16
CA ALA A 90 0.20 -5.23 -9.92
C ALA A 90 -0.33 -6.63 -9.55
N ASP A 91 -0.90 -7.36 -10.52
CA ASP A 91 -1.42 -8.72 -10.34
C ASP A 91 -0.30 -9.72 -9.99
N SER A 92 0.86 -9.60 -10.66
CA SER A 92 2.02 -10.45 -10.37
C SER A 92 2.58 -10.21 -8.97
N LEU A 93 2.63 -8.95 -8.51
CA LEU A 93 3.06 -8.62 -7.16
C LEU A 93 2.01 -9.01 -6.11
N ALA A 94 0.72 -8.84 -6.41
CA ALA A 94 -0.38 -9.25 -5.54
C ALA A 94 -0.34 -10.76 -5.26
N ALA A 95 -0.17 -11.58 -6.30
CA ALA A 95 -0.04 -13.03 -6.18
C ALA A 95 1.14 -13.49 -5.32
N GLN A 96 2.20 -12.66 -5.21
CA GLN A 96 3.36 -12.93 -4.37
C GLN A 96 3.16 -12.54 -2.90
N ILE A 97 2.25 -11.61 -2.61
CA ILE A 97 1.95 -11.16 -1.25
C ILE A 97 0.97 -12.12 -0.58
N ASP A 98 -0.12 -12.46 -1.26
CA ASP A 98 -1.08 -13.44 -0.78
C ASP A 98 -1.75 -14.14 -1.97
N ALA A 99 -1.46 -15.42 -2.11
CA ALA A 99 -1.94 -16.28 -3.19
C ALA A 99 -3.45 -16.53 -3.14
N SER A 100 -4.13 -16.19 -2.04
CA SER A 100 -5.59 -16.27 -1.89
C SER A 100 -6.34 -15.04 -2.43
N LEU A 101 -5.62 -14.00 -2.82
CA LEU A 101 -6.22 -12.76 -3.32
C LEU A 101 -6.69 -12.86 -4.78
N GLN A 102 -7.78 -12.15 -5.06
CA GLN A 102 -8.24 -11.75 -6.39
C GLN A 102 -7.19 -10.86 -7.09
N PRO A 103 -7.29 -10.59 -8.40
CA PRO A 103 -6.43 -9.61 -9.09
C PRO A 103 -6.37 -8.26 -8.35
N ALA A 104 -5.26 -7.54 -8.52
CA ALA A 104 -5.02 -6.28 -7.83
C ALA A 104 -6.14 -5.28 -8.12
N VAL A 105 -6.60 -4.58 -7.08
CA VAL A 105 -7.70 -3.62 -7.23
C VAL A 105 -7.11 -2.28 -7.65
N ASN A 106 -7.54 -1.77 -8.80
CA ASN A 106 -7.15 -0.44 -9.25
C ASN A 106 -7.94 0.63 -8.47
N LEU A 107 -7.23 1.52 -7.78
CA LEU A 107 -7.81 2.63 -7.02
C LEU A 107 -7.76 3.94 -7.81
N ILE A 108 -6.65 4.15 -8.52
CA ILE A 108 -6.49 5.24 -9.47
C ILE A 108 -5.93 4.64 -10.74
N GLU A 109 -6.61 4.92 -11.85
CA GLU A 109 -6.29 4.33 -13.14
C GLU A 109 -4.80 4.52 -13.46
N ASN A 110 -4.11 3.40 -13.73
CA ASN A 110 -2.70 3.40 -14.12
C ASN A 110 -1.74 4.07 -13.14
N ARG A 111 -2.16 4.26 -11.88
CA ARG A 111 -1.42 5.05 -10.89
C ARG A 111 -1.31 4.39 -9.53
N LEU A 112 -2.42 3.91 -8.98
CA LEU A 112 -2.47 3.33 -7.64
C LEU A 112 -3.26 2.03 -7.67
N TRP A 113 -2.65 0.97 -7.17
CA TRP A 113 -3.27 -0.33 -7.02
C TRP A 113 -3.15 -0.82 -5.58
N ARG A 114 -4.19 -1.49 -5.10
CA ARG A 114 -4.14 -2.28 -3.88
C ARG A 114 -3.75 -3.70 -4.26
N LEU A 115 -2.59 -4.13 -3.74
CA LEU A 115 -2.03 -5.45 -4.00
C LEU A 115 -2.57 -6.51 -3.04
N SER A 116 -2.97 -6.12 -1.84
CA SER A 116 -3.49 -7.03 -0.82
C SER A 116 -4.57 -6.39 0.04
N GLU A 117 -5.61 -7.17 0.35
CA GLU A 117 -6.67 -6.84 1.29
C GLU A 117 -6.61 -7.75 2.53
N ALA A 118 -7.16 -7.25 3.63
CA ALA A 118 -7.19 -7.76 5.00
C ALA A 118 -7.78 -9.17 5.19
N THR A 119 -7.12 -10.20 4.66
CA THR A 119 -7.14 -11.56 5.19
C THR A 119 -6.15 -11.72 6.35
N SER A 120 -5.05 -10.95 6.33
CA SER A 120 -4.11 -10.82 7.46
C SER A 120 -4.28 -9.44 8.11
N ALA A 121 -4.70 -9.41 9.37
CA ALA A 121 -5.15 -8.19 10.03
C ALA A 121 -4.08 -7.07 10.06
N THR A 122 -4.51 -5.82 9.86
CA THR A 122 -3.85 -4.53 10.19
C THR A 122 -3.00 -3.80 9.14
N THR A 123 -2.59 -4.39 8.02
CA THR A 123 -1.78 -3.68 6.99
C THR A 123 -2.31 -3.89 5.59
N ALA A 124 -2.54 -2.80 4.84
CA ALA A 124 -2.84 -2.83 3.42
C ALA A 124 -1.58 -2.49 2.60
N VAL A 125 -1.32 -3.26 1.54
CA VAL A 125 -0.15 -3.07 0.66
C VAL A 125 -0.59 -2.51 -0.68
N TYR A 126 0.05 -1.43 -1.10
CA TYR A 126 -0.24 -0.69 -2.32
C TYR A 126 0.97 -0.65 -3.23
N LEU A 127 0.71 -0.61 -4.53
CA LEU A 127 1.69 -0.21 -5.54
C LEU A 127 1.33 1.18 -6.05
N LEU A 128 2.24 2.13 -5.87
CA LEU A 128 2.15 3.48 -6.40
C LEU A 128 3.14 3.62 -7.55
N ARG A 129 2.61 3.88 -8.75
CA ARG A 129 3.43 4.25 -9.90
C ARG A 129 3.92 5.67 -9.74
N ALA A 130 5.23 5.79 -9.63
CA ALA A 130 5.90 7.03 -9.36
C ALA A 130 6.24 7.82 -10.63
N THR A 131 6.04 9.14 -10.66
CA THR A 131 6.52 10.04 -11.74
C THR A 131 7.05 11.35 -11.18
N LEU A 132 8.12 11.91 -11.75
CA LEU A 132 8.82 13.12 -11.28
C LEU A 132 7.92 14.26 -10.75
N THR A 133 6.73 14.46 -11.34
CA THR A 133 5.72 15.45 -10.94
C THR A 133 4.41 14.78 -10.52
N LEU A 134 4.42 14.00 -9.43
CA LEU A 134 3.22 13.35 -8.90
C LEU A 134 2.42 14.32 -8.03
N ASP A 135 1.14 14.53 -8.34
CA ASP A 135 0.20 15.16 -7.40
C ASP A 135 -0.19 14.16 -6.31
N VAL A 136 0.18 14.46 -5.07
CA VAL A 136 0.03 13.57 -3.91
C VAL A 136 -1.39 13.66 -3.32
N ALA A 137 -2.10 14.77 -3.47
CA ALA A 137 -3.44 14.97 -2.91
C ALA A 137 -4.47 13.91 -3.34
N PRO A 138 -4.62 13.57 -4.64
CA PRO A 138 -5.55 12.51 -5.07
C PRO A 138 -5.11 11.12 -4.57
N ILE A 139 -3.80 10.88 -4.43
CA ILE A 139 -3.28 9.61 -3.92
C ILE A 139 -3.68 9.42 -2.45
N LEU A 140 -3.44 10.44 -1.61
CA LEU A 140 -3.81 10.39 -0.19
C LEU A 140 -5.32 10.25 -0.02
N THR A 141 -6.10 10.94 -0.85
CA THR A 141 -7.57 10.83 -0.84
C THR A 141 -8.03 9.40 -1.15
N ALA A 142 -7.47 8.77 -2.19
CA ALA A 142 -7.82 7.40 -2.55
C ALA A 142 -7.37 6.37 -1.48
N LEU A 143 -6.16 6.54 -0.93
CA LEU A 143 -5.65 5.68 0.15
C LEU A 143 -6.53 5.76 1.41
N ASN A 144 -6.95 6.97 1.79
CA ASN A 144 -7.84 7.19 2.93
C ASN A 144 -9.23 6.61 2.70
N ALA A 145 -9.76 6.70 1.47
CA ALA A 145 -11.08 6.15 1.13
C ALA A 145 -11.09 4.61 1.08
N ASP A 146 -9.99 3.98 0.68
CA ASP A 146 -9.89 2.53 0.53
C ASP A 146 -9.63 1.79 1.85
N PHE A 147 -8.73 2.30 2.70
CA PHE A 147 -8.34 1.61 3.94
C PHE A 147 -8.12 2.59 5.08
N ASP A 148 -9.18 2.79 5.87
CA ASP A 148 -9.20 3.77 6.97
C ASP A 148 -8.63 3.21 8.29
N ASP A 149 -8.59 1.87 8.44
CA ASP A 149 -8.40 1.20 9.73
C ASP A 149 -7.15 0.30 9.79
N GLY A 150 -5.98 0.89 9.53
CA GLY A 150 -4.70 0.21 9.75
C GLY A 150 -3.52 0.91 9.09
N ARG A 151 -2.38 0.21 9.08
CA ARG A 151 -1.16 0.70 8.44
C ARG A 151 -1.24 0.50 6.92
N ARG A 152 -0.69 1.44 6.18
CA ARG A 152 -0.56 1.39 4.73
C ARG A 152 0.92 1.25 4.39
N LEU A 153 1.23 0.23 3.62
CA LEU A 153 2.55 0.05 3.02
C LEU A 153 2.44 0.41 1.55
N VAL A 154 3.05 1.52 1.15
CA VAL A 154 2.99 2.01 -0.22
C VAL A 154 4.32 1.74 -0.90
N ILE A 155 4.35 0.73 -1.77
CA ILE A 155 5.51 0.40 -2.59
C ILE A 155 5.54 1.36 -3.78
N THR A 156 6.58 2.18 -3.90
CA THR A 156 6.70 3.21 -4.94
C THR A 156 7.70 2.76 -6.00
N THR A 157 7.43 3.02 -7.28
CA THR A 157 8.38 2.60 -8.32
C THR A 157 9.66 3.44 -8.34
N SER A 158 9.67 4.65 -7.77
CA SER A 158 10.85 5.51 -7.69
C SER A 158 10.85 6.31 -6.39
N PRO A 159 12.04 6.67 -5.88
CA PRO A 159 12.17 7.65 -4.82
C PRO A 159 11.72 9.03 -5.31
N PHE A 160 10.75 9.60 -4.61
CA PHE A 160 10.22 10.93 -4.88
C PHE A 160 10.86 11.99 -4.01
N ARG A 161 11.08 13.18 -4.56
CA ARG A 161 11.57 14.34 -3.78
C ARG A 161 10.52 14.89 -2.80
N ASP A 162 9.24 14.79 -3.15
CA ASP A 162 8.13 15.40 -2.38
C ASP A 162 7.25 14.36 -1.68
N MET A 163 7.84 13.22 -1.29
CA MET A 163 7.12 12.20 -0.55
C MET A 163 6.81 12.72 0.86
N PRO A 164 5.57 12.55 1.37
CA PRO A 164 5.29 12.82 2.77
C PRO A 164 6.20 11.98 3.66
N ASP A 165 6.66 12.56 4.76
CA ASP A 165 7.42 11.81 5.75
C ASP A 165 6.63 10.57 6.20
N PRO A 166 7.28 9.41 6.36
CA PRO A 166 6.62 8.21 6.87
C PRO A 166 5.93 8.50 8.20
N THR A 167 4.67 8.08 8.30
CA THR A 167 3.88 8.18 9.54
C THR A 167 3.74 6.81 10.18
N ALA A 168 3.19 6.77 11.39
CA ALA A 168 2.82 5.51 12.03
C ALA A 168 1.88 4.68 11.13
N ASP A 169 0.95 5.36 10.46
CA ASP A 169 -0.10 4.70 9.67
C ASP A 169 0.27 4.53 8.19
N THR A 170 1.31 5.19 7.69
CA THR A 170 1.71 5.08 6.26
C THR A 170 3.22 5.05 6.13
N THR A 171 3.71 3.97 5.55
CA THR A 171 5.12 3.80 5.21
C THR A 171 5.26 3.70 3.70
N PHE A 172 6.18 4.44 3.14
CA PHE A 172 6.55 4.35 1.73
C PHE A 172 7.84 3.57 1.59
N LEU A 173 7.91 2.68 0.61
CA LEU A 173 9.09 1.88 0.30
C LEU A 173 9.36 1.88 -1.20
N PRO A 174 10.57 2.23 -1.65
CA PRO A 174 10.97 2.06 -3.04
C PRO A 174 10.92 0.58 -3.45
N LEU A 175 10.41 0.30 -4.66
CA LEU A 175 10.27 -1.06 -5.20
C LEU A 175 11.64 -1.73 -5.38
N ASP A 176 12.68 -0.96 -5.68
CA ASP A 176 14.06 -1.45 -5.80
C ASP A 176 14.69 -1.86 -4.47
N GLU A 177 14.14 -1.44 -3.33
CA GLU A 177 14.55 -1.91 -2.00
C GLU A 177 13.89 -3.25 -1.61
N VAL A 178 12.68 -3.50 -2.13
CA VAL A 178 11.86 -4.67 -1.74
C VAL A 178 11.67 -5.69 -2.86
N ALA A 179 12.30 -5.51 -4.02
CA ALA A 179 12.19 -6.42 -5.15
C ALA A 179 13.53 -6.62 -5.88
N HIS A 180 13.62 -7.72 -6.64
CA HIS A 180 14.70 -7.98 -7.59
C HIS A 180 14.14 -8.49 -8.90
N MET A 181 15.01 -8.52 -9.92
CA MET A 181 14.70 -9.09 -11.22
C MET A 181 15.09 -10.57 -11.25
N GLU A 182 14.16 -11.45 -11.60
CA GLU A 182 14.41 -12.86 -11.92
C GLU A 182 14.13 -13.13 -13.41
N PRO A 183 14.59 -14.26 -13.97
CA PRO A 183 14.31 -14.63 -15.36
C PRO A 183 12.80 -14.64 -15.69
N GLU A 184 11.96 -15.00 -14.73
CA GLU A 184 10.51 -15.09 -14.87
C GLU A 184 9.77 -13.77 -14.63
N GLY A 185 10.45 -12.73 -14.12
CA GLY A 185 9.81 -11.45 -13.80
C GLY A 185 10.34 -10.78 -12.55
N ILE A 186 9.68 -9.69 -12.16
CA ILE A 186 10.00 -8.98 -10.91
C ILE A 186 9.50 -9.84 -9.73
N ARG A 187 10.37 -10.08 -8.76
CA ARG A 187 10.05 -10.81 -7.53
C ARG A 187 10.24 -9.95 -6.29
N LEU A 188 9.31 -10.04 -5.36
CA LEU A 188 9.42 -9.42 -4.04
C LEU A 188 10.44 -10.18 -3.19
N GLN A 189 11.35 -9.44 -2.58
CA GLN A 189 12.29 -9.98 -1.61
C GLN A 189 11.56 -10.15 -0.28
N ALA A 190 11.14 -11.38 0.01
CA ALA A 190 10.44 -11.70 1.26
C ALA A 190 11.21 -11.19 2.48
N ARG A 191 12.55 -11.35 2.54
CA ARG A 191 13.36 -10.88 3.68
C ARG A 191 13.33 -9.37 3.89
N SER A 192 13.20 -8.60 2.81
CA SER A 192 13.16 -7.13 2.85
C SER A 192 11.75 -6.64 3.16
N LEU A 193 10.72 -7.32 2.65
CA LEU A 193 9.32 -6.96 2.88
C LEU A 193 8.81 -7.43 4.26
N LEU A 194 9.29 -8.58 4.75
CA LEU A 194 8.85 -9.19 6.00
C LEU A 194 8.98 -8.26 7.20
N PRO A 195 10.07 -7.51 7.45
CA PRO A 195 10.12 -6.55 8.54
C PRO A 195 9.03 -5.48 8.47
N HIS A 196 8.62 -5.06 7.27
CA HIS A 196 7.57 -4.06 7.14
C HIS A 196 6.17 -4.64 7.31
N LEU A 197 5.99 -5.93 6.99
CA LEU A 197 4.75 -6.69 7.21
C LEU A 197 4.63 -7.27 8.65
N LEU A 198 5.76 -7.67 9.24
CA LEU A 198 5.92 -8.34 10.53
C LEU A 198 6.31 -7.40 11.68
N ASN A 199 6.73 -6.16 11.40
CA ASN A 199 6.64 -5.08 12.39
C ASN A 199 5.15 -4.77 12.58
N GLN A 200 4.52 -5.72 13.26
CA GLN A 200 3.11 -5.87 13.53
C GLN A 200 2.72 -4.74 14.49
N ALA A 201 1.85 -3.89 13.96
CA ALA A 201 1.14 -2.80 14.59
C ALA A 201 2.04 -1.65 15.11
N PRO A 202 1.97 -0.46 14.49
CA PRO A 202 1.60 0.66 15.32
C PRO A 202 0.19 0.30 15.78
N LEU A 203 0.11 -0.31 16.95
CA LEU A 203 -1.07 -0.10 17.73
C LEU A 203 -1.14 1.42 17.81
N TRP A 204 -2.23 2.03 17.34
CA TRP A 204 -2.47 3.46 17.56
C TRP A 204 -2.35 3.82 19.06
N PHE A 205 -2.24 2.80 19.93
CA PHE A 205 -1.78 2.84 21.29
C PHE A 205 -0.45 2.09 21.59
N GLU A 206 0.49 2.68 22.32
CA GLU A 206 1.70 1.98 22.76
C GLU A 206 1.51 1.33 24.14
N LEU A 207 2.12 0.17 24.33
CA LEU A 207 2.25 -0.51 25.62
C LEU A 207 3.71 -1.00 25.76
N PRO A 208 4.68 -0.10 26.00
CA PRO A 208 6.09 -0.45 26.09
C PRO A 208 6.37 -1.25 27.37
N PRO A 209 7.32 -2.22 27.38
CA PRO A 209 7.82 -2.83 28.60
C PRO A 209 8.24 -1.73 29.60
N PRO A 210 7.81 -1.79 30.88
CA PRO A 210 7.27 -2.92 31.63
C PRO A 210 5.72 -3.06 31.58
N PHE A 211 5.07 -2.56 30.53
CA PHE A 211 3.63 -2.60 30.29
C PHE A 211 2.78 -1.80 31.29
N ASN A 212 3.41 -0.87 32.02
CA ASN A 212 2.76 -0.04 33.02
C ASN A 212 2.24 1.30 32.49
N ARG A 213 2.32 1.55 31.18
CA ARG A 213 1.87 2.78 30.53
C ARG A 213 1.17 2.44 29.23
N LEU A 214 -0.04 2.97 29.06
CA LEU A 214 -0.80 2.95 27.82
C LEU A 214 -0.71 4.33 27.17
N THR A 215 -0.08 4.44 26.01
CA THR A 215 -0.08 5.69 25.22
C THR A 215 -1.14 5.57 24.13
N LEU A 216 -1.96 6.58 23.85
CA LEU A 216 -2.95 6.60 22.76
C LEU A 216 -3.16 8.04 22.31
N GLY A 217 -3.03 8.33 21.01
CA GLY A 217 -3.26 9.67 20.47
C GLY A 217 -2.45 10.79 21.15
N GLY A 218 -1.20 10.49 21.53
CA GLY A 218 -0.31 11.43 22.25
C GLY A 218 -0.56 11.58 23.75
N GLU A 219 -1.60 10.96 24.31
CA GLU A 219 -1.83 10.91 25.75
C GLU A 219 -1.31 9.62 26.38
N THR A 220 -0.82 9.69 27.62
CA THR A 220 -0.32 8.52 28.37
C THR A 220 -1.13 8.30 29.64
N LEU A 221 -1.58 7.06 29.84
CA LEU A 221 -2.24 6.57 31.05
C LEU A 221 -1.32 5.61 31.82
N ALA A 222 -1.11 5.90 33.10
CA ALA A 222 -0.38 4.99 33.98
C ALA A 222 -1.28 3.83 34.43
N LEU A 223 -0.84 2.60 34.16
CA LEU A 223 -1.52 1.37 34.54
C LEU A 223 -1.00 0.86 35.88
N ARG A 224 -1.91 0.43 36.75
CA ARG A 224 -1.62 -0.03 38.11
C ARG A 224 -2.16 -1.44 38.37
N ARG A 225 -1.56 -2.14 39.33
CA ARG A 225 -2.00 -3.48 39.78
C ARG A 225 -2.05 -4.45 38.60
N ARG A 226 -3.21 -5.04 38.29
CA ARG A 226 -3.44 -6.01 37.22
C ARG A 226 -3.91 -5.38 35.90
N GLN A 227 -3.96 -4.04 35.82
CA GLN A 227 -4.25 -3.32 34.57
C GLN A 227 -3.23 -3.60 33.45
N PRO A 228 -1.90 -3.65 33.72
CA PRO A 228 -0.90 -4.04 32.73
C PRO A 228 -1.20 -5.37 32.04
N GLU A 229 -1.52 -6.42 32.82
CA GLU A 229 -1.81 -7.75 32.28
C GLU A 229 -3.09 -7.77 31.44
N PHE A 230 -4.14 -7.06 31.88
CA PHE A 230 -5.36 -6.92 31.08
C PHE A 230 -5.06 -6.24 29.74
N MET A 231 -4.34 -5.12 29.75
CA MET A 231 -3.99 -4.39 28.53
C MET A 231 -3.04 -5.19 27.64
N ARG A 232 -2.14 -5.99 28.22
CA ARG A 232 -1.26 -6.91 27.50
C ARG A 232 -2.07 -7.97 26.76
N HIS A 233 -3.04 -8.59 27.41
CA HIS A 233 -3.91 -9.58 26.76
C HIS A 233 -4.82 -8.97 25.70
N LEU A 234 -5.32 -7.75 25.92
CA LEU A 234 -6.09 -7.03 24.93
C LEU A 234 -5.23 -6.68 23.70
N LYS A 235 -3.99 -6.22 23.92
CA LYS A 235 -2.98 -6.01 22.86
C LYS A 235 -2.71 -7.28 22.07
N LEU A 236 -2.51 -8.42 22.75
CA LEU A 236 -2.28 -9.71 22.10
C LEU A 236 -3.49 -10.16 21.26
N ALA A 237 -4.72 -9.91 21.75
CA ALA A 237 -5.93 -10.23 21.00
C ALA A 237 -6.06 -9.38 19.73
N HIS A 238 -5.77 -8.07 19.82
CA HIS A 238 -5.71 -7.18 18.66
C HIS A 238 -4.61 -7.58 17.67
N ALA A 239 -3.42 -7.94 18.16
CA ALA A 239 -2.32 -8.43 17.32
C ALA A 239 -2.67 -9.75 16.60
N ALA A 240 -3.53 -10.58 17.21
CA ALA A 240 -4.09 -11.79 16.59
C ALA A 240 -5.27 -11.50 15.64
N GLY A 241 -5.54 -10.24 15.30
CA GLY A 241 -6.59 -9.83 14.37
C GLY A 241 -8.00 -9.71 14.95
N GLN A 242 -8.16 -9.81 16.28
CA GLN A 242 -9.46 -9.65 16.91
C GLN A 242 -9.82 -8.16 17.06
N LYS A 243 -10.87 -7.71 16.37
CA LYS A 243 -11.37 -6.32 16.47
C LYS A 243 -12.01 -6.01 17.82
N LYS A 244 -12.68 -7.00 18.42
CA LYS A 244 -13.35 -6.93 19.72
C LYS A 244 -13.09 -8.23 20.47
N THR A 245 -12.94 -8.15 21.78
CA THR A 245 -12.64 -9.32 22.60
C THR A 245 -13.48 -9.32 23.87
N SER A 246 -13.86 -10.50 24.35
CA SER A 246 -14.63 -10.62 25.59
C SER A 246 -13.86 -10.07 26.79
N TRP A 247 -14.40 -9.03 27.43
CA TRP A 247 -13.73 -8.43 28.59
C TRP A 247 -13.70 -9.38 29.79
N ARG A 248 -14.70 -10.26 29.95
CA ARG A 248 -14.71 -11.30 31.00
C ARG A 248 -13.57 -12.29 30.81
N ALA A 249 -13.34 -12.73 29.57
CA ALA A 249 -12.23 -13.63 29.26
C ALA A 249 -10.88 -12.97 29.54
N LEU A 250 -10.74 -11.68 29.22
CA LEU A 250 -9.53 -10.91 29.49
C LEU A 250 -9.30 -10.70 30.99
N LEU A 251 -10.34 -10.39 31.77
CA LEU A 251 -10.25 -10.29 33.24
C LEU A 251 -9.79 -11.61 33.86
N LYS A 252 -10.37 -12.74 33.44
CA LYS A 252 -9.97 -14.06 33.90
C LYS A 252 -8.50 -14.35 33.59
N ARG A 253 -8.04 -14.03 32.37
CA ARG A 253 -6.64 -14.21 31.95
C ARG A 253 -5.67 -13.31 32.73
N ALA A 254 -6.06 -12.06 33.01
CA ALA A 254 -5.31 -11.15 33.89
C ALA A 254 -5.40 -11.52 35.39
N GLY A 255 -6.11 -12.60 35.72
CA GLY A 255 -6.20 -13.19 37.06
C GLY A 255 -7.20 -12.50 38.00
N TYR A 256 -8.11 -11.68 37.49
CA TYR A 256 -9.16 -11.10 38.32
C TYR A 256 -10.15 -12.19 38.80
N PRO A 257 -10.58 -12.13 40.08
CA PRO A 257 -11.65 -12.99 40.61
C PRO A 257 -12.93 -12.98 39.77
N ALA A 258 -13.65 -14.10 39.75
CA ALA A 258 -14.91 -14.25 39.01
C ALA A 258 -16.09 -13.44 39.60
N VAL A 259 -15.90 -12.77 40.74
CA VAL A 259 -16.92 -11.95 41.42
C VAL A 259 -17.21 -10.65 40.65
N TYR A 260 -16.32 -10.22 39.75
CA TYR A 260 -16.51 -8.99 38.98
C TYR A 260 -17.48 -9.19 37.81
N THR A 261 -18.58 -8.44 37.83
CA THR A 261 -19.67 -8.49 36.84
C THR A 261 -19.63 -7.33 35.85
N SER A 262 -18.74 -6.35 36.04
CA SER A 262 -18.51 -5.28 35.06
C SER A 262 -17.06 -4.77 35.09
N LEU A 263 -16.60 -4.19 33.98
CA LEU A 263 -15.28 -3.54 33.91
C LEU A 263 -15.16 -2.32 34.85
N ALA A 264 -16.26 -1.61 35.09
CA ALA A 264 -16.29 -0.42 35.94
C ALA A 264 -16.02 -0.73 37.42
N GLN A 265 -16.23 -1.98 37.86
CA GLN A 265 -15.87 -2.43 39.21
C GLN A 265 -14.35 -2.63 39.37
N VAL A 266 -13.63 -2.80 38.26
CA VAL A 266 -12.21 -3.20 38.24
C VAL A 266 -11.31 -2.02 37.85
N PHE A 267 -11.80 -1.14 36.98
CA PHE A 267 -11.03 -0.07 36.38
C PHE A 267 -11.58 1.31 36.74
N PRO A 268 -10.70 2.31 36.99
CA PRO A 268 -11.13 3.69 37.15
C PRO A 268 -11.74 4.22 35.85
N ASN A 269 -12.60 5.23 35.97
CA ASN A 269 -13.26 5.91 34.85
C ASN A 269 -12.28 6.38 33.77
N GLU A 270 -11.05 6.73 34.16
CA GLU A 270 -9.99 7.18 33.25
C GLU A 270 -9.62 6.13 32.19
N ILE A 271 -9.68 4.83 32.50
CA ILE A 271 -9.39 3.76 31.53
C ILE A 271 -10.39 3.79 30.36
N PHE A 272 -11.66 4.10 30.62
CA PHE A 272 -12.72 4.15 29.60
C PHE A 272 -12.55 5.32 28.62
N ARG A 273 -11.63 6.25 28.89
CA ARG A 273 -11.19 7.20 27.87
C ARG A 273 -10.42 6.52 26.75
N PHE A 274 -9.72 5.42 27.05
CA PHE A 274 -8.82 4.73 26.13
C PHE A 274 -9.44 3.46 25.54
N ILE A 275 -10.42 2.87 26.22
CA ILE A 275 -11.12 1.67 25.75
C ILE A 275 -12.60 1.96 25.51
N ASP A 276 -13.20 1.18 24.63
CA ASP A 276 -14.64 1.17 24.42
C ASP A 276 -15.21 -0.20 24.82
N THR A 277 -16.49 -0.21 25.16
CA THR A 277 -17.16 -1.41 25.66
C THR A 277 -18.56 -1.51 25.08
N SER A 278 -18.95 -2.69 24.62
CA SER A 278 -20.33 -2.98 24.23
C SER A 278 -20.72 -4.36 24.73
N LYS A 279 -21.71 -4.43 25.61
CA LYS A 279 -22.13 -5.69 26.25
C LYS A 279 -20.92 -6.42 26.89
N ASP A 280 -20.52 -7.54 26.30
CA ASP A 280 -19.44 -8.39 26.78
C ASP A 280 -18.10 -8.15 26.08
N ASP A 281 -18.06 -7.23 25.11
CA ASP A 281 -16.89 -6.92 24.31
C ASP A 281 -16.16 -5.65 24.78
N VAL A 282 -14.84 -5.65 24.60
CA VAL A 282 -13.96 -4.51 24.79
C VAL A 282 -12.97 -4.40 23.63
N TRP A 283 -12.60 -3.18 23.28
CA TRP A 283 -11.52 -2.87 22.34
C TRP A 283 -10.86 -1.54 22.70
N VAL A 284 -9.66 -1.28 22.21
CA VAL A 284 -8.99 0.01 22.41
C VAL A 284 -9.55 1.02 21.41
N ARG A 285 -9.85 2.25 21.87
CA ARG A 285 -10.29 3.36 21.02
C ARG A 285 -9.15 3.81 20.11
N LYS A 286 -9.48 4.43 18.99
CA LYS A 286 -8.50 5.08 18.09
C LYS A 286 -7.98 6.40 18.64
N VAL A 287 -8.83 7.14 19.36
CA VAL A 287 -8.54 8.45 19.96
C VAL A 287 -9.06 8.43 21.39
N PRO A 288 -8.33 8.99 22.38
CA PRO A 288 -8.82 9.05 23.74
C PRO A 288 -10.03 9.99 23.84
N LEU A 289 -11.01 9.64 24.66
CA LEU A 289 -12.09 10.56 24.99
C LEU A 289 -11.57 11.75 25.81
N PRO A 290 -12.21 12.94 25.69
CA PRO A 290 -11.96 14.05 26.60
C PRO A 290 -12.12 13.61 28.06
N LYS A 291 -11.32 14.18 28.97
CA LYS A 291 -11.39 13.87 30.42
C LYS A 291 -12.80 14.04 30.99
N SER A 292 -13.58 14.98 30.47
CA SER A 292 -14.98 15.24 30.87
C SER A 292 -15.95 14.11 30.52
N ARG A 293 -15.57 13.18 29.64
CA ARG A 293 -16.36 12.00 29.24
C ARG A 293 -15.75 10.70 29.73
N ALA A 294 -14.89 10.76 30.76
CA ALA A 294 -14.30 9.57 31.36
C ALA A 294 -15.35 8.80 32.18
N GLY A 295 -15.58 7.54 31.83
CA GLY A 295 -16.50 6.64 32.52
C GLY A 295 -17.12 5.62 31.57
N PRO A 296 -17.75 4.55 32.09
CA PRO A 296 -18.56 3.67 31.27
C PRO A 296 -19.69 4.47 30.60
N GLU A 297 -20.06 4.13 29.36
CA GLU A 297 -21.21 4.78 28.73
C GLU A 297 -22.43 4.64 29.64
N PRO A 298 -23.18 5.72 29.91
CA PRO A 298 -24.44 5.60 30.63
C PRO A 298 -25.31 4.65 29.80
N HIS A 299 -25.74 3.54 30.40
CA HIS A 299 -26.73 2.67 29.80
C HIS A 299 -27.89 3.55 29.35
N ARG A 300 -28.06 3.71 28.03
CA ARG A 300 -29.33 4.17 27.47
C ARG A 300 -30.34 3.12 27.91
N SER A 301 -31.08 3.42 28.97
CA SER A 301 -32.36 2.80 29.23
C SER A 301 -33.19 3.02 27.97
N SER A 302 -33.30 1.98 27.17
CA SER A 302 -34.27 1.89 26.09
C SER A 302 -35.65 2.15 26.66
N GLN A 303 -36.23 3.30 26.33
CA GLN A 303 -37.67 3.46 26.23
C GLN A 303 -38.15 2.76 24.95
#